data_AF-A0A4R6EXX5-F1
#
_entry.id   AF-A0A4R6EXX5-F1
#
_cell.length_a   1.000
_cell.length_b   1.000
_cell.length_c   1.000
_cell.angle_alpha   90.00
_cell.angle_beta   90.00
_cell.angle_gamma   90.00
#
_symmetry.space_group_name_H-M   'P 1'
#
loop_
_entity.id
_entity.type
_entity.pdbx_description
1 polymer ?
#
loop_
_entity_poly.entity_id
_entity_poly.type
_entity_poly.pdbx_seq_one_letter_code
_entity_poly.pdbx_strand_id
1 'polypeptide(L)'
;MTTATPALRATTAARHPLEHLFVDFGEHSADKALIALTDAVRAGQRDMNAYDWITRVLPGATLKPALAFGTVGELYRSYTRPAEFGRLKSVWRA
;
A
#
# COMPACT_ATOMS: atom_id res chain seq x y z
N MET A 1 24.74 29.33 -23.16
CA MET A 1 24.58 28.87 -21.77
C MET A 1 23.12 29.00 -21.42
N THR A 2 22.35 27.92 -21.52
CA THR A 2 20.92 27.94 -21.22
C THR A 2 20.73 27.30 -19.85
N THR A 3 20.45 28.14 -18.85
CA THR A 3 20.05 27.73 -17.51
C THR A 3 18.73 26.97 -17.60
N ALA A 4 18.78 25.65 -17.40
CA ALA A 4 17.58 24.82 -17.31
C ALA A 4 16.94 25.05 -15.93
N THR A 5 15.85 25.80 -15.94
CA THR A 5 14.89 25.95 -14.85
C THR A 5 14.50 24.56 -14.33
N PRO A 6 14.60 24.25 -13.02
CA PRO A 6 14.07 23.01 -12.49
C PRO A 6 12.55 23.08 -12.64
N ALA A 7 12.02 22.35 -13.62
CA ALA A 7 10.59 22.16 -13.78
C ALA A 7 10.04 21.64 -12.45
N LEU A 8 9.24 22.49 -11.81
CA LEU A 8 8.38 22.22 -10.68
C LEU A 8 7.51 21.01 -11.06
N ARG A 9 7.99 19.79 -10.78
CA ARG A 9 7.23 18.57 -11.04
C ARG A 9 6.10 18.56 -10.02
N ALA A 10 4.93 18.94 -10.51
CA ALA A 10 3.67 18.95 -9.82
C ALA A 10 3.57 17.78 -8.82
N THR A 11 3.54 18.14 -7.55
CA THR A 11 3.19 17.31 -6.40
C THR A 11 1.70 16.96 -6.51
N THR A 12 1.30 16.18 -7.51
CA THR A 12 0.08 15.40 -7.39
C THR A 12 0.36 14.41 -6.28
N ALA A 13 -0.14 14.70 -5.07
CA ALA A 13 -0.05 13.84 -3.90
C ALA A 13 -0.31 12.39 -4.36
N ALA A 14 0.77 11.62 -4.46
CA ALA A 14 0.71 10.28 -5.01
C ALA A 14 -0.12 9.48 -4.03
N ARG A 15 -1.39 9.25 -4.39
CA ARG A 15 -2.35 8.46 -3.62
C ARG A 15 -1.62 7.21 -3.13
N HIS A 16 -1.54 7.06 -1.82
CA HIS A 16 -0.69 6.07 -1.18
C HIS A 16 -1.06 4.70 -1.75
N PRO A 17 -0.10 3.85 -2.16
CA PRO A 17 -0.44 2.61 -2.87
C PRO A 17 -1.35 1.69 -2.05
N LEU A 18 -1.33 1.84 -0.72
CA LEU A 18 -2.25 1.17 0.20
C LEU A 18 -3.71 1.62 0.05
N GLU A 19 -3.99 2.86 -0.35
CA GLU A 19 -5.36 3.36 -0.55
C GLU A 19 -6.12 2.60 -1.64
N HIS A 20 -5.41 1.83 -2.48
CA HIS A 20 -6.06 0.93 -3.42
C HIS A 20 -6.56 -0.36 -2.77
N LEU A 21 -6.08 -0.73 -1.58
CA LEU A 21 -6.44 -1.97 -0.87
C LEU A 21 -7.60 -1.76 0.11
N PHE A 22 -7.75 -0.53 0.60
CA PHE A 22 -8.76 -0.15 1.57
C PHE A 22 -9.91 0.59 0.89
N VAL A 23 -11.11 0.40 1.41
CA VAL A 23 -12.28 1.23 1.10
C VAL A 23 -12.25 2.45 2.00
N ASP A 24 -11.92 2.24 3.27
CA ASP A 24 -11.86 3.26 4.30
C ASP A 24 -10.78 2.87 5.33
N PHE A 25 -10.08 3.85 5.89
CA PHE A 25 -9.08 3.62 6.93
C PHE A 25 -9.60 3.89 8.35
N GLY A 26 -10.87 4.31 8.49
CA GLY A 26 -11.42 4.79 9.74
C GLY A 26 -10.61 5.96 10.28
N GLU A 27 -10.20 5.85 11.54
CA GLU A 27 -9.35 6.85 12.22
C GLU A 27 -7.84 6.65 11.95
N HIS A 28 -7.47 5.64 11.15
CA HIS A 28 -6.07 5.32 10.87
C HIS A 28 -5.59 6.01 9.60
N SER A 29 -4.29 6.28 9.53
CA SER A 29 -3.64 6.74 8.30
C SER A 29 -3.13 5.57 7.47
N ALA A 30 -3.04 5.76 6.15
CA ALA A 30 -2.47 4.77 5.24
C ALA A 30 -1.01 4.38 5.61
N ASP A 31 -0.27 5.29 6.23
CA ASP A 31 1.10 5.05 6.72
C ASP A 31 1.11 4.06 7.91
N LYS A 32 0.25 4.27 8.91
CA LYS A 32 0.07 3.33 10.03
C LYS A 32 -0.34 1.94 9.53
N ALA A 33 -1.25 1.88 8.56
CA ALA A 33 -1.68 0.63 7.97
C ALA A 33 -0.54 -0.10 7.22
N LEU A 34 0.35 0.64 6.55
CA LEU A 34 1.53 0.07 5.90
C LEU A 34 2.55 -0.48 6.91
N ILE A 35 2.81 0.26 7.99
CA ILE A 35 3.70 -0.19 9.06
C ILE A 35 3.15 -1.48 9.67
N ALA A 36 1.86 -1.49 10.04
CA ALA A 36 1.18 -2.67 10.57
C ALA A 36 1.24 -3.88 9.62
N LEU A 37 1.03 -3.65 8.31
CA LEU A 37 1.08 -4.72 7.31
C LEU A 37 2.49 -5.29 7.16
N THR A 38 3.49 -4.42 7.16
CA THR A 38 4.90 -4.82 7.06
C THR A 38 5.35 -5.58 8.31
N ASP A 39 4.90 -5.13 9.49
CA ASP A 39 5.18 -5.80 10.76
C ASP A 39 4.57 -7.21 10.81
N ALA A 40 3.29 -7.36 10.45
CA ALA A 40 2.62 -8.67 10.39
C ALA A 40 3.34 -9.66 9.44
N VAL A 41 3.82 -9.17 8.29
CA VAL A 41 4.60 -9.98 7.34
C VAL A 41 5.97 -10.37 7.90
N ARG A 42 6.62 -9.50 8.67
CA ARG A 42 7.90 -9.76 9.35
C ARG A 42 7.73 -10.71 10.54
N ALA A 43 6.60 -10.64 11.24
CA ALA A 43 6.22 -11.53 12.33
C ALA A 43 5.76 -12.93 11.85
N GLY A 44 5.77 -13.18 10.54
CA GLY A 44 5.39 -14.48 9.97
C GLY A 44 3.88 -14.70 9.84
N GLN A 45 3.05 -13.67 10.01
CA GLN A 45 1.59 -13.77 9.96
C GLN A 45 1.03 -13.73 8.52
N ARG A 46 1.78 -14.24 7.54
CA ARG A 46 1.42 -14.13 6.11
C ARG A 46 0.15 -14.90 5.78
N ASP A 47 -0.05 -16.05 6.42
CA ASP A 47 -1.22 -16.92 6.23
C ASP A 47 -2.45 -16.49 7.05
N MET A 48 -2.30 -15.45 7.87
CA MET A 48 -3.41 -14.87 8.63
C MET A 48 -4.44 -14.30 7.65
N ASN A 49 -5.73 -14.51 7.94
CA ASN A 49 -6.80 -13.95 7.14
C ASN A 49 -6.77 -12.41 7.21
N ALA A 50 -6.91 -11.76 6.06
CA ALA A 50 -6.84 -10.31 5.92
C ALA A 50 -7.90 -9.57 6.75
N TYR A 51 -9.12 -10.12 6.83
CA TYR A 51 -10.21 -9.57 7.63
C TYR A 51 -9.97 -9.73 9.14
N ASP A 52 -9.51 -10.89 9.60
CA ASP A 52 -9.12 -11.07 11.01
C ASP A 52 -7.93 -10.18 11.39
N TRP A 53 -6.97 -9.96 10.48
CA TRP A 53 -5.86 -9.04 10.70
C TRP A 53 -6.32 -7.59 10.83
N ILE A 54 -7.11 -7.07 9.88
CA ILE A 54 -7.54 -5.66 9.91
C ILE A 54 -8.42 -5.37 11.13
N THR A 55 -9.31 -6.29 11.51
CA THR A 55 -10.17 -6.11 12.69
C THR A 55 -9.38 -6.09 14.00
N ARG A 56 -8.24 -6.79 14.07
CA ARG A 56 -7.35 -6.78 15.25
C ARG A 56 -6.40 -5.59 15.28
N VAL A 57 -5.80 -5.23 14.15
CA VAL A 57 -4.68 -4.27 14.10
C VAL A 57 -5.15 -2.85 13.76
N LEU A 58 -6.23 -2.72 12.98
CA LEU A 58 -6.77 -1.45 12.52
C LEU A 58 -8.29 -1.44 12.73
N PRO A 59 -8.77 -1.41 13.99
CA PRO A 59 -10.20 -1.40 14.26
C PRO A 59 -10.85 -0.18 13.61
N GLY A 60 -11.95 -0.40 12.91
CA GLY A 60 -12.68 0.62 12.15
C GLY A 60 -12.22 0.79 10.70
N ALA A 61 -11.06 0.26 10.31
CA ALA A 61 -10.63 0.27 8.92
C ALA A 61 -11.35 -0.84 8.13
N THR A 62 -11.65 -0.56 6.85
CA THR A 62 -12.38 -1.46 5.95
C THR A 62 -11.56 -1.77 4.70
N LEU A 63 -11.27 -3.06 4.49
CA LEU A 63 -10.66 -3.55 3.25
C LEU A 63 -11.68 -3.61 2.12
N LYS A 64 -11.18 -3.57 0.88
CA LYS A 64 -11.99 -3.99 -0.26
C LYS A 64 -12.40 -5.46 -0.08
N PRO A 65 -13.65 -5.81 -0.39
CA PRO A 65 -14.17 -7.16 -0.17
C PRO A 65 -13.33 -8.23 -0.88
N ALA A 66 -12.86 -7.94 -2.10
CA ALA A 66 -11.99 -8.85 -2.85
C ALA A 66 -10.66 -9.20 -2.14
N LEU A 67 -10.18 -8.34 -1.23
CA LEU A 67 -8.95 -8.54 -0.47
C LEU A 67 -9.21 -9.02 0.95
N ALA A 68 -10.38 -8.72 1.52
CA ALA A 68 -10.77 -9.14 2.87
C ALA A 68 -10.86 -10.68 3.01
N PHE A 69 -11.23 -11.39 1.94
CA PHE A 69 -11.29 -12.85 1.93
C PHE A 69 -9.92 -13.52 1.74
N GLY A 70 -8.89 -12.77 1.37
CA GLY A 70 -7.54 -13.28 1.18
C GLY A 70 -6.73 -13.34 2.48
N THR A 71 -5.42 -13.48 2.32
CA THR A 71 -4.44 -13.49 3.41
C THR A 71 -3.68 -12.16 3.52
N VAL A 72 -3.06 -11.90 4.67
CA VAL A 72 -2.13 -10.78 4.88
C VAL A 72 -0.99 -10.80 3.85
N GLY A 73 -0.50 -11.99 3.49
CA GLY A 73 0.52 -12.17 2.46
C GLY A 73 0.04 -11.75 1.06
N GLU A 74 -1.22 -12.02 0.72
CA GLU A 74 -1.83 -11.55 -0.53
C GLU A 74 -2.08 -10.05 -0.55
N LEU A 75 -2.49 -9.47 0.58
CA LEU A 75 -2.58 -8.03 0.80
C LEU A 75 -1.22 -7.36 0.55
N TYR A 76 -0.16 -7.88 1.18
CA TYR A 76 1.19 -7.40 0.99
C TYR A 76 1.64 -7.54 -0.46
N ARG A 77 1.44 -8.70 -1.10
CA ARG A 77 1.79 -8.87 -2.53
C ARG A 77 1.01 -7.93 -3.45
N SER A 78 -0.25 -7.65 -3.14
CA SER A 78 -1.10 -6.72 -3.90
C SER A 78 -0.66 -5.27 -3.74
N TYR A 79 0.00 -4.92 -2.64
CA TYR A 79 0.73 -3.67 -2.47
C TYR A 79 2.05 -3.67 -3.27
N THR A 80 2.86 -4.72 -3.19
CA THR A 80 4.20 -4.75 -3.80
C THR A 80 4.16 -4.85 -5.32
N ARG A 81 3.25 -5.65 -5.91
CA ARG A 81 3.13 -5.82 -7.37
C ARG A 81 2.99 -4.50 -8.15
N PRO A 82 2.07 -3.58 -7.81
CA PRO A 82 1.97 -2.30 -8.52
C PRO A 82 3.18 -1.39 -8.28
N ALA A 83 3.80 -1.44 -7.08
CA ALA A 83 5.00 -0.66 -6.78
C ALA A 83 6.24 -1.15 -7.55
N GLU A 84 6.43 -2.47 -7.66
CA GLU A 84 7.48 -3.10 -8.46
C GLU A 84 7.28 -2.82 -9.96
N PHE A 85 6.04 -2.88 -10.45
CA PHE A 85 5.73 -2.56 -11.85
C PHE A 85 5.97 -1.07 -12.18
N GLY A 86 5.64 -0.16 -11.25
CA GLY A 86 5.95 1.26 -11.36
C GLY A 86 7.47 1.51 -11.43
N ARG A 87 8.25 0.79 -10.61
CA ARG A 87 9.72 0.85 -10.64
C ARG A 87 10.29 0.31 -11.95
N LEU A 88 9.77 -0.82 -12.46
CA LEU A 88 10.21 -1.41 -13.72
C LEU A 88 9.94 -0.50 -14.92
N LYS A 89 8.77 0.15 -14.97
CA LYS A 89 8.42 1.11 -16.04
C LYS A 89 9.32 2.35 -16.05
N SER A 90 9.82 2.77 -14.88
CA SER A 90 10.76 3.87 -14.78
C SER A 90 12.16 3.50 -15.29
N VAL A 91 12.57 2.23 -15.16
CA VAL A 91 13.85 1.72 -15.70
C VAL A 91 13.79 1.53 -17.22
N TRP A 92 12.63 1.13 -17.75
CA TRP A 92 12.43 0.92 -19.19
C TRP A 92 12.25 2.20 -20.01
N ARG A 93 12.22 3.37 -19.37
CA ARG A 93 12.20 4.68 -20.03
C ARG A 93 13.48 5.50 -19.79
N ALA A 94 14.50 4.91 -19.19
CA ALA A 94 15.82 5.52 -19.00
C ALA A 94 16.75 5.17 -20.17
#